data_AF-A0A3C0VZG9-F1
#
_entry.id   AF-A0A3C0VZG9-F1
#
_cell.length_a   1.000
_cell.length_b   1.000
_cell.length_c   1.000
_cell.angle_alpha   90.00
_cell.angle_beta   90.00
_cell.angle_gamma   90.00
#
_symmetry.space_group_name_H-M   'P 1'
#
loop_
_entity.id
_entity.type
_entity.pdbx_description
1 polymer ?
#
loop_
_entity_poly.entity_id
_entity_poly.type
_entity_poly.pdbx_seq_one_letter_code
_entity_poly.pdbx_strand_id
1 'polypeptide(L)'
;GKEIAKGGHPEIQNRPGYERIFLKAPQWQFKQYGQCGKEVSSLFPELARCVDDIAFINSMHTSHSNHYNATLGMHTGSFTVTRPSIGAWVSYGLGTENQNLPSFIVIAPHSPYAGGQVWGSDFLPGAHQGTRVVPGSNPVPNITPRVSGKLQELELAALRRRNQQHLARQPGNPELAARMRAFETAFGMQMAVPEAFDFTRETDA
;
A
#
# COMPACT_ATOMS: atom_id res chain seq x y z
N GLY A 1 -9.12 26.31 23.38
CA GLY A 1 -9.34 24.85 23.41
C GLY A 1 -9.92 24.47 24.76
N LYS A 2 -10.66 23.37 24.85
CA LYS A 2 -11.15 22.85 26.14
C LYS A 2 -10.01 22.09 26.80
N GLU A 3 -9.66 22.41 28.04
CA GLU A 3 -8.64 21.66 28.79
C GLU A 3 -9.16 20.24 29.03
N ILE A 4 -8.32 19.24 28.74
CA ILE A 4 -8.58 17.85 29.13
C ILE A 4 -8.21 17.75 30.61
N ALA A 5 -9.20 17.48 31.47
CA ALA A 5 -8.94 17.26 32.89
C ALA A 5 -7.90 16.15 33.08
N LYS A 6 -6.90 16.39 33.94
CA LYS A 6 -5.88 15.38 34.27
C LYS A 6 -6.55 14.07 34.70
N GLY A 7 -6.12 12.95 34.11
CA GLY A 7 -6.26 11.63 34.76
C GLY A 7 -6.90 10.51 33.95
N GLY A 8 -7.33 10.70 32.70
CA GLY A 8 -8.02 9.62 31.96
C GLY A 8 -7.18 8.86 30.93
N HIS A 9 -6.14 9.47 30.38
CA HIS A 9 -5.46 8.93 29.20
C HIS A 9 -4.11 8.27 29.57
N PRO A 10 -3.90 6.97 29.29
CA PRO A 10 -2.72 6.22 29.72
C PRO A 10 -1.39 6.83 29.27
N GLU A 11 -1.38 7.50 28.11
CA GLU A 11 -0.14 7.99 27.47
C GLU A 11 0.39 9.30 28.04
N ILE A 12 -0.40 10.02 28.82
CA ILE A 12 -0.02 11.33 29.39
C ILE A 12 0.15 11.26 30.91
N GLN A 13 -0.22 10.12 31.50
CA GLN A 13 -0.02 9.86 32.91
C GLN A 13 1.50 9.79 33.17
N ASN A 14 2.02 10.77 33.92
CA ASN A 14 3.43 10.89 34.33
C ASN A 14 4.45 11.33 33.26
N ARG A 15 4.03 11.93 32.13
CA ARG A 15 4.97 12.56 31.19
C ARG A 15 5.25 14.03 31.56
N PRO A 16 6.51 14.43 31.82
CA PRO A 16 6.87 15.84 32.08
C PRO A 16 6.57 16.74 30.87
N GLY A 17 6.09 17.97 31.09
CA GLY A 17 5.76 18.93 30.02
C GLY A 17 4.38 18.75 29.38
N TYR A 18 3.59 17.77 29.85
CA TYR A 18 2.21 17.52 29.42
C TYR A 18 1.22 17.76 30.58
N GLU A 19 1.52 18.71 31.46
CA GLU A 19 0.71 18.97 32.66
C GLU A 19 -0.69 19.51 32.33
N ARG A 20 -0.84 20.16 31.15
CA ARG A 20 -2.11 20.65 30.63
C ARG A 20 -2.18 20.45 29.12
N ILE A 21 -3.20 19.70 28.67
CA ILE A 21 -3.45 19.46 27.24
C ILE A 21 -4.78 20.12 26.89
N PHE A 22 -4.79 20.86 25.80
CA PHE A 22 -5.99 21.50 25.29
C PHE A 22 -6.47 20.77 24.05
N LEU A 23 -7.77 20.44 24.01
CA LEU A 23 -8.42 20.04 22.77
C LEU A 23 -8.37 21.23 21.80
N LYS A 24 -7.75 21.02 20.65
CA LYS A 24 -7.79 21.97 19.54
C LYS A 24 -9.15 21.81 18.85
N ALA A 25 -9.87 22.92 18.70
CA ALA A 25 -11.09 22.93 17.90
C ALA A 25 -10.75 22.63 16.44
N PRO A 26 -11.64 21.94 15.70
CA PRO A 26 -11.44 21.76 14.26
C PRO A 26 -11.32 23.11 13.56
N GLN A 27 -10.46 23.18 12.54
CA GLN A 27 -10.27 24.40 11.74
C GLN A 27 -11.30 24.54 10.61
N TRP A 28 -12.16 23.54 10.45
CA TRP A 28 -13.16 23.46 9.38
C TRP A 28 -14.54 23.15 9.95
N GLN A 29 -15.57 23.50 9.19
CA GLN A 29 -16.96 23.28 9.58
C GLN A 29 -17.34 21.83 9.33
N PHE A 30 -18.20 21.29 10.18
CA PHE A 30 -18.79 19.97 10.03
C PHE A 30 -20.31 20.12 9.93
N LYS A 31 -20.94 19.31 9.09
CA LYS A 31 -22.39 19.23 8.95
C LYS A 31 -22.80 17.77 8.81
N GLN A 32 -24.00 17.43 9.22
CA GLN A 32 -24.58 16.10 8.98
C GLN A 32 -25.03 15.99 7.52
N TYR A 33 -24.71 14.86 6.91
CA TYR A 33 -25.09 14.54 5.53
C TYR A 33 -25.77 13.17 5.45
N GLY A 34 -26.52 12.98 4.37
CA GLY A 34 -27.20 11.72 4.07
C GLY A 34 -28.30 11.36 5.06
N GLN A 35 -28.92 10.21 4.83
CA GLN A 35 -29.87 9.58 5.75
C GLN A 35 -29.17 9.02 6.99
N CYS A 36 -27.90 8.63 6.86
CA CYS A 36 -27.09 8.13 7.98
C CYS A 36 -26.68 9.22 8.98
N GLY A 37 -26.86 10.51 8.64
CA GLY A 37 -26.63 11.65 9.53
C GLY A 37 -25.18 11.84 9.95
N LYS A 38 -24.21 11.33 9.17
CA LYS A 38 -22.79 11.41 9.52
C LYS A 38 -22.26 12.83 9.35
N GLU A 39 -21.49 13.29 10.33
CA GLU A 39 -20.80 14.57 10.25
C GLU A 39 -19.61 14.47 9.28
N VAL A 40 -19.61 15.30 8.24
CA VAL A 40 -18.52 15.39 7.26
C VAL A 40 -17.95 16.80 7.27
N SER A 41 -16.61 16.90 7.20
CA SER A 41 -15.89 18.17 7.11
C SER A 41 -16.17 18.87 5.78
N SER A 42 -16.22 20.20 5.81
CA SER A 42 -16.33 21.04 4.61
C SER A 42 -15.15 20.87 3.63
N LEU A 43 -14.09 20.17 4.01
CA LEU A 43 -12.97 19.79 3.13
C LEU A 43 -13.33 18.70 2.11
N PHE A 44 -14.36 17.90 2.36
CA PHE A 44 -14.71 16.75 1.53
C PHE A 44 -16.14 16.86 0.98
N PRO A 45 -16.47 17.92 0.24
CA PRO A 45 -17.84 18.17 -0.21
C PRO A 45 -18.36 17.06 -1.12
N GLU A 46 -17.54 16.52 -2.01
CA GLU A 46 -17.97 15.43 -2.90
C GLU A 46 -18.16 14.10 -2.15
N LEU A 47 -17.32 13.81 -1.15
CA LEU A 47 -17.50 12.64 -0.30
C LEU A 47 -18.78 12.74 0.54
N ALA A 48 -19.15 13.94 0.96
CA ALA A 48 -20.38 14.19 1.69
C ALA A 48 -21.64 13.84 0.87
N ARG A 49 -21.57 13.92 -0.48
CA ARG A 49 -22.69 13.59 -1.37
C ARG A 49 -22.97 12.09 -1.47
N CYS A 50 -21.98 11.25 -1.21
CA CYS A 50 -22.11 9.79 -1.23
C CYS A 50 -21.97 9.16 0.16
N VAL A 51 -22.19 9.93 1.24
CA VAL A 51 -21.93 9.47 2.61
C VAL A 51 -22.75 8.23 3.02
N ASP A 52 -23.94 8.07 2.45
CA ASP A 52 -24.81 6.92 2.71
C ASP A 52 -24.29 5.62 2.05
N ASP A 53 -23.43 5.74 1.04
CA ASP A 53 -22.78 4.60 0.35
C ASP A 53 -21.46 4.18 1.03
N ILE A 54 -21.06 4.88 2.10
CA ILE A 54 -19.78 4.65 2.80
C ILE A 54 -20.00 3.77 4.02
N ALA A 55 -19.24 2.67 4.09
CA ALA A 55 -19.15 1.85 5.28
C ALA A 55 -18.21 2.48 6.33
N PHE A 56 -18.74 2.77 7.52
CA PHE A 56 -17.96 3.33 8.64
C PHE A 56 -17.55 2.24 9.63
N ILE A 57 -16.25 2.10 9.89
CA ILE A 57 -15.71 1.18 10.89
C ILE A 57 -15.30 1.97 12.13
N ASN A 58 -16.22 2.10 13.10
CA ASN A 58 -15.97 2.81 14.37
C ASN A 58 -15.35 1.93 15.46
N SER A 59 -15.25 0.62 15.21
CA SER A 59 -14.70 -0.36 16.16
C SER A 59 -13.17 -0.45 16.14
N MET A 60 -12.50 0.31 15.28
CA MET A 60 -11.04 0.29 15.21
C MET A 60 -10.44 0.90 16.50
N HIS A 61 -9.52 0.16 17.11
CA HIS A 61 -8.76 0.61 18.27
C HIS A 61 -7.28 0.34 18.04
N THR A 62 -6.41 1.22 18.54
CA THR A 62 -4.95 1.07 18.50
C THR A 62 -4.37 1.31 19.89
N SER A 63 -3.32 0.58 20.24
CA SER A 63 -2.61 0.72 21.52
C SER A 63 -1.38 1.63 21.43
N HIS A 64 -1.25 2.46 20.37
CA HIS A 64 -0.05 3.26 20.11
C HIS A 64 -0.32 4.74 19.86
N SER A 65 0.48 5.59 20.51
CA SER A 65 0.47 7.05 20.38
C SER A 65 1.12 7.56 19.10
N ASN A 66 2.11 6.84 18.58
CA ASN A 66 3.02 7.40 17.60
C ASN A 66 2.59 7.08 16.16
N HIS A 67 2.91 7.99 15.25
CA HIS A 67 2.53 7.87 13.84
C HIS A 67 3.12 6.63 13.17
N TYR A 68 4.35 6.24 13.51
CA TYR A 68 5.02 5.05 12.94
C TYR A 68 4.27 3.76 13.25
N ASN A 69 4.04 3.46 14.53
CA ASN A 69 3.41 2.24 14.99
C ASN A 69 1.94 2.18 14.57
N ALA A 70 1.23 3.31 14.59
CA ALA A 70 -0.14 3.37 14.10
C ALA A 70 -0.21 3.08 12.60
N THR A 71 0.73 3.61 11.80
CA THR A 71 0.81 3.33 10.36
C THR A 71 1.07 1.85 10.11
N LEU A 72 2.05 1.25 10.79
CA LEU A 72 2.29 -0.19 10.68
C LEU A 72 1.07 -1.01 11.10
N GLY A 73 0.52 -0.73 12.29
CA GLY A 73 -0.65 -1.44 12.82
C GLY A 73 -1.85 -1.40 11.87
N MET A 74 -2.12 -0.26 11.23
CA MET A 74 -3.17 -0.13 10.22
C MET A 74 -2.93 -1.01 8.99
N HIS A 75 -1.69 -1.05 8.51
CA HIS A 75 -1.37 -1.75 7.26
C HIS A 75 -1.09 -3.23 7.44
N THR A 76 -0.53 -3.68 8.56
CA THR A 76 -0.03 -5.06 8.76
C THR A 76 -0.68 -5.75 9.96
N GLY A 77 -1.49 -5.03 10.74
CA GLY A 77 -2.05 -5.53 12.00
C GLY A 77 -1.01 -5.70 13.12
N SER A 78 0.26 -5.33 12.90
CA SER A 78 1.34 -5.50 13.86
C SER A 78 2.46 -4.47 13.66
N PHE A 79 2.84 -3.81 14.76
CA PHE A 79 3.93 -2.84 14.79
C PHE A 79 5.20 -3.41 15.45
N THR A 80 5.13 -4.57 16.10
CA THR A 80 6.26 -5.24 16.78
C THR A 80 6.87 -6.35 15.95
N VAL A 81 6.03 -7.09 15.22
CA VAL A 81 6.42 -8.21 14.38
C VAL A 81 6.09 -7.87 12.94
N THR A 82 7.03 -8.10 12.03
CA THR A 82 6.78 -7.93 10.61
C THR A 82 5.67 -8.90 10.17
N ARG A 83 4.73 -8.37 9.40
CA ARG A 83 3.58 -9.11 8.89
C ARG A 83 3.26 -8.62 7.48
N PRO A 84 2.67 -9.48 6.63
CA PRO A 84 2.20 -9.05 5.34
C PRO A 84 1.18 -7.94 5.49
N SER A 85 1.26 -6.95 4.60
CA SER A 85 0.29 -5.87 4.59
C SER A 85 -1.10 -6.38 4.16
N ILE A 86 -2.13 -5.58 4.46
CA ILE A 86 -3.49 -5.81 3.99
C ILE A 86 -3.54 -5.96 2.47
N GLY A 87 -2.78 -5.16 1.73
CA GLY A 87 -2.68 -5.27 0.27
C GLY A 87 -2.04 -6.59 -0.19
N ALA A 88 -1.00 -7.05 0.51
CA ALA A 88 -0.39 -8.35 0.22
C ALA A 88 -1.35 -9.51 0.52
N TRP A 89 -2.12 -9.44 1.61
CA TRP A 89 -3.15 -10.43 1.92
C TRP A 89 -4.27 -10.47 0.89
N VAL A 90 -4.77 -9.31 0.45
CA VAL A 90 -5.79 -9.22 -0.60
C VAL A 90 -5.26 -9.81 -1.90
N SER A 91 -4.04 -9.43 -2.29
CA SER A 91 -3.36 -9.96 -3.47
C SER A 91 -3.16 -11.48 -3.42
N TYR A 92 -2.81 -12.02 -2.26
CA TYR A 92 -2.64 -13.46 -2.06
C TYR A 92 -3.98 -14.21 -2.07
N GLY A 93 -4.98 -13.70 -1.35
CA GLY A 93 -6.27 -14.35 -1.16
C GLY A 93 -7.15 -14.31 -2.42
N LEU A 94 -7.14 -13.20 -3.16
CA LEU A 94 -7.92 -13.06 -4.39
C LEU A 94 -7.16 -13.49 -5.64
N GLY A 95 -5.82 -13.48 -5.59
CA GLY A 95 -4.99 -13.74 -6.76
C GLY A 95 -5.03 -12.60 -7.77
N THR A 96 -4.82 -12.93 -9.05
CA THR A 96 -4.86 -11.99 -10.16
C THR A 96 -5.29 -12.68 -11.44
N GLU A 97 -6.14 -12.02 -12.21
CA GLU A 97 -6.46 -12.42 -13.59
C GLU A 97 -5.42 -11.87 -14.60
N ASN A 98 -4.60 -10.91 -14.16
CA ASN A 98 -3.57 -10.28 -14.96
C ASN A 98 -2.19 -10.89 -14.68
N GLN A 99 -1.50 -11.35 -15.73
CA GLN A 99 -0.14 -11.90 -15.65
C GLN A 99 0.96 -10.84 -15.93
N ASN A 100 0.60 -9.72 -16.54
CA ASN A 100 1.49 -8.68 -17.03
C ASN A 100 1.62 -7.48 -16.08
N LEU A 101 0.73 -7.33 -15.10
CA LEU A 101 0.78 -6.27 -14.10
C LEU A 101 0.82 -6.85 -12.68
N PRO A 102 1.44 -6.15 -11.72
CA PRO A 102 1.35 -6.50 -10.31
C PRO A 102 -0.09 -6.40 -9.82
N SER A 103 -0.52 -7.36 -9.00
CA SER A 103 -1.86 -7.36 -8.40
C SER A 103 -2.00 -6.46 -7.18
N PHE A 104 -0.89 -5.92 -6.68
CA PHE A 104 -0.86 -4.93 -5.61
C PHE A 104 0.01 -3.74 -5.98
N ILE A 105 -0.66 -2.61 -6.23
CA ILE A 105 -0.04 -1.33 -6.57
C ILE A 105 -0.11 -0.37 -5.38
N VAL A 106 0.95 0.39 -5.19
CA VAL A 106 1.06 1.43 -4.18
C VAL A 106 1.34 2.76 -4.85
N ILE A 107 0.39 3.69 -4.82
CA ILE A 107 0.58 5.03 -5.37
C ILE A 107 1.16 5.92 -4.26
N ALA A 108 2.42 6.30 -4.39
CA ALA A 108 3.10 7.08 -3.35
C ALA A 108 4.22 7.98 -3.93
N PRO A 109 4.07 9.32 -3.90
CA PRO A 109 5.12 10.23 -4.39
C PRO A 109 6.40 10.17 -3.55
N HIS A 110 6.28 9.87 -2.26
CA HIS A 110 7.39 9.67 -1.33
C HIS A 110 7.17 8.39 -0.53
N SER A 111 8.23 7.81 0.02
CA SER A 111 8.09 6.73 1.00
C SER A 111 7.37 7.24 2.25
N PRO A 112 6.40 6.49 2.80
CA PRO A 112 5.72 6.87 4.03
C PRO A 112 6.69 6.79 5.21
N TYR A 113 6.29 7.34 6.35
CA TYR A 113 7.11 7.36 7.57
C TYR A 113 7.57 5.97 8.02
N ALA A 114 6.76 4.93 7.77
CA ALA A 114 7.07 3.54 8.07
C ALA A 114 7.77 2.77 6.91
N GLY A 115 8.21 3.48 5.87
CA GLY A 115 8.94 2.91 4.74
C GLY A 115 8.13 1.88 3.94
N GLY A 116 8.83 0.97 3.26
CA GLY A 116 8.18 -0.06 2.42
C GLY A 116 7.46 -1.16 3.18
N GLN A 117 7.61 -1.22 4.51
CA GLN A 117 7.02 -2.27 5.34
C GLN A 117 5.48 -2.24 5.31
N VAL A 118 4.88 -1.06 5.12
CA VAL A 118 3.41 -0.91 5.07
C VAL A 118 2.77 -1.56 3.83
N TRP A 119 3.58 -1.98 2.86
CA TRP A 119 3.14 -2.72 1.68
C TRP A 119 4.00 -3.98 1.43
N GLY A 120 4.65 -4.48 2.48
CA GLY A 120 5.45 -5.69 2.44
C GLY A 120 4.61 -6.96 2.27
N SER A 121 5.14 -7.93 1.52
CA SER A 121 4.61 -9.30 1.45
C SER A 121 5.06 -10.18 2.62
N ASP A 122 6.21 -9.85 3.23
CA ASP A 122 6.79 -10.58 4.36
C ASP A 122 6.89 -12.09 4.07
N PHE A 123 6.31 -12.97 4.90
CA PHE A 123 6.31 -14.42 4.66
C PHE A 123 5.41 -14.89 3.51
N LEU A 124 4.58 -14.02 2.92
CA LEU A 124 3.85 -14.36 1.70
C LEU A 124 4.81 -14.39 0.51
N PRO A 125 4.51 -15.15 -0.56
CA PRO A 125 5.33 -15.13 -1.76
C PRO A 125 5.54 -13.70 -2.27
N GLY A 126 6.78 -13.35 -2.61
CA GLY A 126 7.15 -12.00 -3.08
C GLY A 126 6.42 -11.49 -4.32
N ALA A 127 5.66 -12.35 -5.02
CA ALA A 127 4.72 -11.94 -6.06
C ALA A 127 3.59 -11.02 -5.53
N HIS A 128 3.32 -11.04 -4.23
CA HIS A 128 2.33 -10.20 -3.54
C HIS A 128 2.95 -8.95 -2.91
N GLN A 129 4.22 -8.67 -3.20
CA GLN A 129 4.91 -7.47 -2.75
C GLN A 129 4.29 -6.25 -3.44
N GLY A 130 3.96 -5.21 -2.66
CA GLY A 130 3.45 -3.97 -3.23
C GLY A 130 4.44 -3.33 -4.17
N THR A 131 4.00 -3.05 -5.41
CA THR A 131 4.80 -2.34 -6.41
C THR A 131 4.48 -0.86 -6.33
N ARG A 132 5.50 -0.06 -6.00
CA ARG A 132 5.34 1.40 -5.87
C ARG A 132 5.31 2.06 -7.24
N VAL A 133 4.26 2.85 -7.45
CA VAL A 133 4.06 3.77 -8.57
C VAL A 133 4.26 5.19 -8.06
N VAL A 134 5.18 5.91 -8.71
CA VAL A 134 5.46 7.31 -8.40
C VAL A 134 4.69 8.20 -9.38
N PRO A 135 3.82 9.10 -8.93
CA PRO A 135 3.16 10.02 -9.84
C PRO A 135 4.18 10.86 -10.64
N GLY A 136 4.03 10.89 -11.97
CA GLY A 136 4.93 11.64 -12.86
C GLY A 136 5.24 10.90 -14.16
N SER A 137 6.24 11.39 -14.89
CA SER A 137 6.61 10.90 -16.23
C SER A 137 7.31 9.54 -16.24
N ASN A 138 7.83 9.08 -15.10
CA ASN A 138 8.47 7.77 -14.97
C ASN A 138 7.88 7.02 -13.76
N PRO A 139 6.66 6.49 -13.89
CA PRO A 139 5.90 5.98 -12.75
C PRO A 139 6.46 4.69 -12.18
N VAL A 140 7.12 3.88 -13.01
CA VAL A 140 7.74 2.62 -12.63
C VAL A 140 9.18 2.60 -13.12
N PRO A 141 10.18 2.45 -12.23
CA PRO A 141 11.58 2.43 -12.64
C PRO A 141 11.92 1.19 -13.48
N ASN A 142 12.91 1.32 -14.37
CA ASN A 142 13.45 0.22 -15.18
C ASN A 142 12.44 -0.48 -16.11
N ILE A 143 11.38 0.22 -16.52
CA ILE A 143 10.36 -0.36 -17.38
C ILE A 143 10.79 -0.48 -18.85
N THR A 144 11.72 0.37 -19.29
CA THR A 144 12.24 0.34 -20.66
C THR A 144 13.30 -0.75 -20.80
N PRO A 145 13.17 -1.66 -21.79
CA PRO A 145 14.22 -2.63 -22.11
C PRO A 145 15.55 -1.94 -22.44
N ARG A 146 16.67 -2.52 -21.97
CA ARG A 146 18.03 -2.03 -22.28
C ARG A 146 18.63 -2.66 -23.54
N VAL A 147 18.01 -3.72 -24.06
CA VAL A 147 18.44 -4.48 -25.22
C VAL A 147 17.25 -4.73 -26.15
N SER A 148 17.52 -5.20 -27.38
CA SER A 148 16.45 -5.56 -28.31
C SER A 148 15.61 -6.73 -27.79
N GLY A 149 14.34 -6.80 -28.18
CA GLY A 149 13.41 -7.84 -27.70
C GLY A 149 13.93 -9.26 -27.90
N LYS A 150 14.52 -9.57 -29.07
CA LYS A 150 15.10 -10.89 -29.34
C LYS A 150 16.26 -11.24 -28.41
N LEU A 151 17.14 -10.27 -28.10
CA LEU A 151 18.25 -10.51 -27.18
C LEU A 151 17.74 -10.68 -25.75
N GLN A 152 16.77 -9.87 -25.34
CA GLN A 152 16.14 -9.97 -24.03
C GLN A 152 15.44 -11.32 -23.81
N GLU A 153 14.72 -11.82 -24.81
CA GLU A 153 14.07 -13.14 -24.78
C GLU A 153 15.10 -14.26 -24.56
N LEU A 154 16.25 -14.19 -25.25
CA LEU A 154 17.34 -15.15 -25.08
C LEU A 154 17.94 -15.08 -23.67
N GLU A 155 18.16 -13.87 -23.14
CA GLU A 155 18.67 -13.66 -21.79
C GLU A 155 17.69 -14.19 -20.73
N LEU A 156 16.40 -13.88 -20.85
CA LEU A 156 15.35 -14.35 -19.95
C LEU A 156 15.18 -15.87 -20.03
N ALA A 157 15.27 -16.47 -21.23
CA ALA A 157 15.22 -17.92 -21.41
C ALA A 157 16.42 -18.62 -20.74
N ALA A 158 17.63 -18.05 -20.87
CA ALA A 158 18.82 -18.56 -20.20
C ALA A 158 18.69 -18.46 -18.67
N LEU A 159 18.18 -17.33 -18.16
CA LEU A 159 17.93 -17.10 -16.74
C LEU A 159 16.88 -18.07 -16.19
N ARG A 160 15.74 -18.26 -16.89
CA ARG A 160 14.71 -19.23 -16.53
C ARG A 160 15.28 -20.65 -16.40
N ARG A 161 16.08 -21.08 -17.39
CA ARG A 161 16.71 -22.41 -17.37
C ARG A 161 17.60 -22.62 -16.15
N ARG A 162 18.43 -21.62 -15.81
CA ARG A 162 19.29 -21.69 -14.60
C ARG A 162 18.46 -21.69 -13.31
N ASN A 163 17.43 -20.86 -13.23
CA ASN A 163 16.56 -20.80 -12.05
C ASN A 163 15.81 -22.12 -11.84
N GLN A 164 15.31 -22.76 -12.91
CA GLN A 164 14.66 -24.06 -12.83
C GLN A 164 15.62 -25.17 -12.34
N GLN A 165 16.85 -25.20 -12.85
CA GLN A 165 17.88 -26.13 -12.36
C GLN A 165 18.21 -25.88 -10.88
N HIS A 166 18.25 -24.63 -10.45
CA HIS A 166 18.49 -24.28 -9.05
C HIS A 166 17.31 -24.72 -8.16
N LEU A 167 16.07 -24.49 -8.59
CA LEU A 167 14.86 -24.90 -7.88
C LEU A 167 14.77 -26.42 -7.74
N ALA A 168 15.15 -27.18 -8.78
CA ALA A 168 15.18 -28.64 -8.73
C ALA A 168 16.17 -29.18 -7.68
N ARG A 169 17.23 -28.43 -7.35
CA ARG A 169 18.21 -28.79 -6.31
C ARG A 169 17.77 -28.38 -4.90
N GLN A 170 16.81 -27.48 -4.78
CA GLN A 170 16.26 -26.99 -3.51
C GLN A 170 14.72 -27.00 -3.55
N PRO A 171 14.11 -28.20 -3.61
CA PRO A 171 12.66 -28.30 -3.61
C PRO A 171 12.11 -27.67 -2.32
N GLY A 172 11.21 -26.70 -2.48
CA GLY A 172 10.58 -25.98 -1.35
C GLY A 172 11.16 -24.60 -1.02
N ASN A 173 11.92 -23.96 -1.92
CA ASN A 173 12.34 -22.55 -1.74
C ASN A 173 11.30 -21.57 -2.33
N PRO A 174 10.39 -20.98 -1.51
CA PRO A 174 9.35 -20.08 -1.98
C PRO A 174 9.91 -18.74 -2.50
N GLU A 175 11.05 -18.28 -1.97
CA GLU A 175 11.69 -17.04 -2.42
C GLU A 175 12.19 -17.15 -3.85
N LEU A 176 12.80 -18.29 -4.21
CA LEU A 176 13.26 -18.54 -5.57
C LEU A 176 12.09 -18.55 -6.56
N ALA A 177 11.00 -19.25 -6.22
CA ALA A 177 9.80 -19.29 -7.05
C ALA A 177 9.16 -17.89 -7.20
N ALA A 178 9.10 -17.11 -6.12
CA ALA A 178 8.61 -15.74 -6.15
C ALA A 178 9.50 -14.84 -7.03
N ARG A 179 10.82 -14.96 -6.94
CA ARG A 179 11.77 -14.21 -7.76
C ARG A 179 11.65 -14.55 -9.24
N MET A 180 11.44 -15.83 -9.56
CA MET A 180 11.16 -16.25 -10.95
C MET A 180 9.91 -15.56 -11.49
N ARG A 181 8.79 -15.59 -10.74
CA ARG A 181 7.55 -14.91 -11.15
C ARG A 181 7.72 -13.40 -11.29
N ALA A 182 8.44 -12.76 -10.36
CA ALA A 182 8.69 -11.32 -10.41
C ALA A 182 9.39 -10.89 -11.72
N PHE A 183 10.33 -11.69 -12.24
CA PHE A 183 10.97 -11.39 -13.53
C PHE A 183 10.01 -11.52 -14.72
N GLU A 184 9.09 -12.47 -14.68
CA GLU A 184 8.09 -12.67 -15.73
C GLU A 184 7.07 -11.53 -15.74
N THR A 185 6.55 -11.15 -14.56
CA THR A 185 5.70 -9.98 -14.40
C THR A 185 6.44 -8.72 -14.86
N ALA A 186 7.70 -8.52 -14.45
CA ALA A 186 8.49 -7.37 -14.88
C ALA A 186 8.66 -7.29 -16.40
N PHE A 187 8.83 -8.43 -17.09
CA PHE A 187 8.86 -8.48 -18.56
C PHE A 187 7.51 -8.09 -19.16
N GLY A 188 6.40 -8.65 -18.66
CA GLY A 188 5.05 -8.29 -19.11
C GLY A 188 4.73 -6.80 -18.88
N MET A 189 5.21 -6.24 -17.77
CA MET A 189 5.05 -4.82 -17.45
C MET A 189 5.67 -3.91 -18.51
N GLN A 190 6.75 -4.33 -19.19
CA GLN A 190 7.38 -3.50 -20.23
C GLN A 190 6.45 -3.23 -21.42
N MET A 191 5.47 -4.11 -21.65
CA MET A 191 4.42 -3.92 -22.64
C MET A 191 3.18 -3.25 -22.05
N ALA A 192 2.75 -3.66 -20.85
CA ALA A 192 1.49 -3.21 -20.27
C ALA A 192 1.54 -1.81 -19.61
N VAL A 193 2.66 -1.44 -19.00
CA VAL A 193 2.79 -0.14 -18.30
C VAL A 193 2.71 1.06 -19.25
N PRO A 194 3.37 1.08 -20.42
CA PRO A 194 3.21 2.19 -21.36
C PRO A 194 1.75 2.46 -21.75
N GLU A 195 0.95 1.42 -21.94
CA GLU A 195 -0.48 1.56 -22.23
C GLU A 195 -1.28 1.97 -20.98
N ALA A 196 -1.04 1.34 -19.83
CA ALA A 196 -1.78 1.58 -18.61
C ALA A 196 -1.59 2.99 -18.01
N PHE A 197 -0.52 3.68 -18.39
CA PHE A 197 -0.22 5.05 -17.95
C PHE A 197 -0.32 6.08 -19.09
N ASP A 198 -0.89 5.71 -20.24
CA ASP A 198 -1.18 6.65 -21.34
C ASP A 198 -2.53 7.35 -21.12
N PHE A 199 -2.52 8.37 -20.27
CA PHE A 199 -3.69 9.20 -19.99
C PHE A 199 -4.11 10.08 -21.17
N THR A 200 -3.33 10.19 -22.25
CA THR A 200 -3.72 10.99 -23.43
C THR A 200 -4.93 10.40 -24.17
N ARG A 201 -5.26 9.14 -23.86
CA ARG A 201 -6.38 8.40 -24.41
C ARG A 201 -7.63 8.48 -23.54
N GLU A 202 -7.56 9.08 -22.37
CA GLU A 202 -8.71 9.29 -21.50
C GLU A 202 -9.55 10.47 -21.99
N THR A 203 -10.87 10.31 -21.96
CA THR A 203 -11.80 11.42 -22.21
C THR A 203 -11.98 12.21 -20.93
N ASP A 204 -12.18 13.53 -21.04
CA ASP A 204 -12.69 14.32 -19.92
C ASP A 204 -14.06 13.74 -19.51
N ALA A 205 -14.10 13.11 -18.34
CA ALA A 205 -15.30 12.51 -17.75
C ALA A 205 -16.00 13.50 -16.81
#